data_AF-A0A938JMW0-F1
#
_entry.id   AF-A0A938JMW0-F1
#
_cell.length_a   1.000
_cell.length_b   1.000
_cell.length_c   1.000
_cell.angle_alpha   90.00
_cell.angle_beta   90.00
_cell.angle_gamma   90.00
#
_symmetry.space_group_name_H-M   'P 1'
#
loop_
_entity.id
_entity.type
_entity.pdbx_description
1 polymer ?
#
loop_
_entity_poly.entity_id
_entity_poly.type
_entity_poly.pdbx_seq_one_letter_code
_entity_poly.pdbx_strand_id
1 'polypeptide(L)'
;MVEKEKNNILSPLWKENQIIKPCEKCGGDIRLRHGIVCDPFCGSGTTLIVAKKLGRNFIGIELSEEYVKIAEARIEAAKPPQPKLIP
;
A
#
# COMPACT_ATOMS: atom_id res chain seq x y z
N MET A 1 -20.10 -7.81 36.88
CA MET A 1 -20.48 -8.93 35.99
C MET A 1 -19.84 -8.67 34.63
N VAL A 2 -19.26 -9.72 34.06
CA VAL A 2 -18.32 -9.74 32.93
C VAL A 2 -18.98 -9.44 31.57
N GLU A 3 -18.25 -8.70 30.73
CA GLU A 3 -18.26 -8.54 29.24
C GLU A 3 -19.56 -8.62 28.42
N LYS A 4 -19.68 -7.68 27.45
CA LYS A 4 -19.50 -7.97 26.01
C LYS A 4 -19.55 -6.68 25.18
N GLU A 5 -18.38 -6.19 24.78
CA GLU A 5 -18.23 -5.33 23.60
C GLU A 5 -18.46 -6.17 22.33
N LYS A 6 -19.30 -5.67 21.41
CA LYS A 6 -19.38 -6.19 20.05
C LYS A 6 -19.44 -5.03 19.06
N ASN A 7 -18.28 -4.79 18.46
CA ASN A 7 -18.07 -4.58 17.03
C ASN A 7 -18.99 -3.59 16.30
N ASN A 8 -18.49 -2.36 16.09
CA ASN A 8 -18.84 -1.64 14.86
C ASN A 8 -17.75 -0.67 14.37
N ILE A 9 -16.47 -1.02 14.55
CA ILE A 9 -15.34 -0.29 13.95
C ILE A 9 -15.01 -0.94 12.59
N LEU A 10 -15.94 -0.93 11.65
CA LEU A 10 -15.62 -1.17 10.23
C LEU A 10 -16.68 -0.45 9.38
N SER A 11 -16.52 0.86 9.19
CA SER A 11 -17.03 1.44 7.95
C SER A 11 -16.20 0.83 6.82
N PRO A 12 -16.79 0.11 5.86
CA PRO A 12 -16.00 -0.51 4.83
C PRO A 12 -15.38 0.54 3.90
N LEU A 13 -14.05 0.54 3.82
CA LEU A 13 -13.26 1.38 2.92
C LEU A 13 -13.44 1.02 1.42
N TRP A 14 -14.38 0.14 1.05
CA TRP A 14 -14.60 -0.32 -0.33
C TRP A 14 -15.67 0.48 -1.09
N LYS A 15 -15.61 1.82 -1.03
CA LYS A 15 -16.40 2.64 -1.95
C LYS A 15 -16.03 2.31 -3.41
N GLU A 16 -17.00 1.64 -4.03
CA GLU A 16 -17.43 1.61 -5.44
C GLU A 16 -16.58 2.40 -6.46
N ASN A 17 -16.31 1.75 -7.60
CA ASN A 17 -15.75 2.27 -8.86
C ASN A 17 -14.22 2.25 -9.09
N GLN A 18 -13.58 1.11 -8.84
CA GLN A 18 -12.44 0.69 -9.66
C GLN A 18 -12.65 -0.76 -10.08
N ILE A 19 -13.00 -1.00 -11.34
CA ILE A 19 -12.97 -2.35 -11.93
C ILE A 19 -11.48 -2.71 -12.07
N ILE A 20 -10.97 -3.48 -11.11
CA ILE A 20 -9.60 -3.99 -11.13
C ILE A 20 -9.66 -5.39 -11.70
N LYS A 21 -8.92 -5.63 -12.79
CA LYS A 21 -8.79 -7.00 -13.31
C LYS A 21 -7.96 -7.87 -12.37
N PRO A 22 -8.46 -9.04 -11.96
CA PRO A 22 -7.64 -10.01 -11.28
C PRO A 22 -6.46 -10.43 -12.16
N CYS A 23 -5.34 -10.76 -11.52
CA CYS A 23 -4.17 -11.37 -12.13
C CYS A 23 -4.56 -12.53 -13.05
N GLU A 24 -4.32 -12.43 -14.35
CA GLU A 24 -4.68 -13.48 -15.34
C GLU A 24 -4.03 -14.84 -15.05
N LYS A 25 -2.93 -14.86 -14.30
CA LYS A 25 -2.22 -16.09 -13.88
C LYS A 25 -2.67 -16.66 -12.53
N CYS A 26 -3.28 -15.85 -11.67
CA CYS A 26 -3.45 -16.20 -10.25
C CYS A 26 -4.79 -15.81 -9.64
N GLY A 27 -5.72 -15.23 -10.41
CA GLY A 27 -7.09 -14.92 -9.99
C GLY A 27 -7.23 -13.86 -8.88
N GLY A 28 -6.14 -13.50 -8.20
CA GLY A 28 -6.13 -12.49 -7.14
C GLY A 28 -6.05 -11.07 -7.69
N ASP A 29 -6.70 -10.13 -7.03
CA ASP A 29 -6.46 -8.71 -7.21
C ASP A 29 -4.95 -8.44 -7.04
N ILE A 30 -4.37 -7.66 -7.95
CA ILE A 30 -2.96 -7.26 -7.90
C ILE A 30 -2.61 -6.56 -6.57
N ARG A 31 -3.59 -5.90 -5.93
CA ARG A 31 -3.51 -5.31 -4.59
C ARG A 31 -3.65 -6.35 -3.47
N LEU A 32 -4.29 -7.49 -3.73
CA LEU A 32 -4.44 -8.63 -2.80
C LEU A 32 -3.27 -9.62 -2.86
N ARG A 33 -2.14 -9.28 -3.53
CA ARG A 33 -0.92 -10.09 -3.38
C ARG A 33 -0.42 -9.97 -1.94
N HIS A 34 -0.80 -10.96 -1.12
CA HIS A 34 -0.43 -11.09 0.29
C HIS A 34 1.08 -10.88 0.48
N GLY A 35 1.45 -9.81 1.18
CA GLY A 35 2.84 -9.48 1.48
C GLY A 35 3.05 -8.00 1.74
N ILE A 36 4.03 -7.69 2.59
CA ILE A 36 4.49 -6.34 2.87
C ILE A 36 5.92 -6.25 2.34
N VAL A 37 6.22 -5.20 1.57
CA VAL A 37 7.60 -4.89 1.16
C VAL A 37 8.32 -4.29 2.37
N CYS A 38 9.37 -4.94 2.86
CA CYS A 38 10.18 -4.43 3.98
C CYS A 38 11.56 -4.02 3.47
N ASP A 39 11.94 -2.77 3.70
CA ASP A 39 13.27 -2.24 3.36
C ASP A 39 13.93 -1.64 4.62
N PRO A 40 14.87 -2.36 5.26
CA PRO A 40 15.47 -1.92 6.52
C PRO A 40 16.52 -0.81 6.37
N PHE A 41 16.87 -0.44 5.13
CA PHE A 41 17.80 0.64 4.80
C PHE A 41 17.24 1.45 3.65
N CYS A 42 16.03 1.98 3.85
CA CYS A 42 15.25 2.52 2.73
C CYS A 42 15.86 3.79 2.12
N GLY A 43 16.80 4.45 2.82
CA GLY A 43 17.49 5.64 2.35
C GLY A 43 16.50 6.66 1.82
N SER A 44 16.65 7.03 0.56
CA SER A 44 15.80 8.01 -0.12
C SER A 44 14.41 7.49 -0.56
N GLY A 45 14.04 6.25 -0.23
CA GLY A 45 12.69 5.71 -0.36
C GLY A 45 12.34 5.07 -1.72
N THR A 46 13.32 4.79 -2.59
CA THR A 46 13.06 4.27 -3.95
C THR A 46 12.25 2.97 -3.95
N THR A 47 12.57 2.02 -3.08
CA THR A 47 11.82 0.75 -2.92
C THR A 47 10.36 1.00 -2.56
N LEU A 48 10.13 1.92 -1.62
CA LEU A 48 8.79 2.25 -1.09
C LEU A 48 7.94 2.98 -2.15
N ILE A 49 8.55 3.86 -2.93
CA ILE A 49 7.91 4.53 -4.07
C ILE A 49 7.43 3.51 -5.10
N VAL A 50 8.27 2.51 -5.43
CA VAL A 50 7.88 1.44 -6.36
C VAL A 50 6.78 0.58 -5.76
N ALA A 51 6.86 0.23 -4.47
CA ALA A 51 5.80 -0.49 -3.77
C ALA A 51 4.46 0.27 -3.83
N LYS A 52 4.46 1.59 -3.56
CA LYS A 52 3.27 2.46 -3.68
C LYS A 52 2.71 2.46 -5.11
N LYS A 53 3.56 2.63 -6.12
CA LYS A 53 3.16 2.62 -7.55
C LYS A 53 2.59 1.29 -8.01
N LEU A 54 3.01 0.19 -7.38
CA LEU A 54 2.48 -1.16 -7.62
C LEU A 54 1.25 -1.49 -6.77
N GLY A 55 0.79 -0.57 -5.91
CA GLY A 55 -0.34 -0.79 -5.01
C GLY A 55 -0.06 -1.80 -3.91
N ARG A 56 1.19 -1.89 -3.46
CA ARG A 56 1.60 -2.77 -2.36
C ARG A 56 1.76 -2.01 -1.05
N ASN A 57 1.50 -2.72 0.04
CA ASN A 57 1.88 -2.27 1.38
C ASN A 57 3.40 -2.35 1.55
N PHE A 58 3.96 -1.43 2.33
CA PHE A 58 5.41 -1.37 2.58
C PHE A 58 5.74 -0.81 3.96
N ILE A 59 6.93 -1.17 4.45
CA ILE A 59 7.57 -0.63 5.66
C ILE A 59 9.01 -0.28 5.27
N GLY A 60 9.43 0.94 5.61
CA GLY A 60 10.81 1.39 5.47
C GLY A 60 11.40 1.74 6.82
N ILE A 61 12.67 1.39 7.04
CA ILE A 61 13.45 1.82 8.20
C ILE A 61 14.67 2.57 7.66
N GLU A 62 14.95 3.71 8.25
CA GLU A 62 16.12 4.53 7.96
C GLU A 62 16.57 5.22 9.24
N LEU A 63 17.88 5.27 9.47
CA LEU A 63 18.47 5.84 10.67
C LEU A 63 18.63 7.36 10.56
N SER A 64 18.94 7.86 9.37
CA SER A 64 19.14 9.29 9.13
C SER A 64 17.81 10.02 8.98
N GLU A 65 17.52 10.94 9.90
CA GLU A 65 16.32 11.79 9.86
C GLU A 65 16.20 12.61 8.56
N GLU A 66 17.33 13.01 7.97
CA GLU A 66 17.34 13.74 6.70
C GLU A 66 16.81 12.85 5.57
N TYR A 67 17.29 11.60 5.50
CA TYR A 67 16.82 10.65 4.51
C TYR A 67 15.37 10.23 4.73
N VAL A 68 14.90 10.15 5.98
CA VAL A 68 13.49 9.93 6.30
C VAL A 68 12.62 11.03 5.68
N LYS A 69 12.95 12.31 5.91
CA LYS A 69 12.20 13.45 5.34
C LYS A 69 12.20 13.44 3.82
N ILE A 70 13.34 13.11 3.19
CA ILE A 70 13.45 12.98 1.73
C ILE A 70 12.56 11.84 1.23
N ALA A 71 12.60 10.68 1.89
CA ALA A 71 11.80 9.51 1.52
C ALA A 71 10.30 9.81 1.64
N GLU A 72 9.86 10.41 2.75
CA GLU A 72 8.47 10.80 2.97
C GLU A 72 7.94 11.72 1.87
N ALA A 73 8.66 12.81 1.57
CA ALA A 73 8.27 13.75 0.52
C ALA A 73 8.15 13.08 -0.86
N ARG A 74 9.09 12.17 -1.18
CA ARG A 74 9.06 11.44 -2.46
C ARG A 74 7.96 10.39 -2.52
N ILE A 75 7.66 9.72 -1.40
CA ILE A 75 6.57 8.75 -1.29
C ILE A 75 5.23 9.49 -1.42
N GLU A 76 5.06 10.64 -0.78
CA GLU A 76 3.85 11.47 -0.87
C GLU A 76 3.58 11.88 -2.33
N ALA A 77 4.61 12.39 -3.01
CA ALA A 77 4.54 12.79 -4.42
C ALA A 77 4.29 11.61 -5.39
N ALA A 78 4.56 10.37 -4.99
CA ALA A 78 4.34 9.21 -5.84
C ALA A 78 2.85 8.86 -5.98
N LYS A 79 2.38 8.75 -7.22
CA LYS A 79 0.99 8.38 -7.52
C LYS A 79 0.75 6.87 -7.36
N PRO A 80 -0.39 6.46 -6.77
CA PRO A 80 -0.79 5.06 -6.72
C PRO A 80 -1.03 4.51 -8.14
N PRO A 81 -1.12 3.18 -8.33
CA PRO A 81 -1.42 2.60 -9.62
C PRO A 81 -2.72 3.18 -10.17
N GLN A 82 -2.66 3.70 -11.39
CA GLN A 82 -3.86 4.08 -12.10
C GLN A 82 -4.61 2.81 -12.51
N PRO A 83 -5.94 2.76 -12.37
CA PRO A 83 -6.72 1.66 -12.89
C PRO A 83 -6.50 1.62 -14.40
N LYS A 84 -5.98 0.50 -14.92
CA LYS A 84 -5.98 0.29 -16.37
C LYS A 84 -7.44 0.10 -16.77
N LEU A 85 -8.00 1.09 -17.45
CA LEU A 85 -9.19 0.87 -18.27
C LEU A 85 -8.82 -0.22 -19.27
N ILE A 86 -9.49 -1.35 -19.19
CA ILE A 86 -9.39 -2.35 -20.22
C ILE A 86 -10.40 -1.93 -21.30
N PRO A 87 -9.98 -1.84 -22.57
CA PRO A 87 -10.91 -1.64 -23.68
C PRO A 87 -11.98 -2.73 -23.74
#